data_AF-A0A3B9VPC2-F1
#
_entry.id   AF-A0A3B9VPC2-F1
#
_cell.length_a   1.000
_cell.length_b   1.000
_cell.length_c   1.000
_cell.angle_alpha   90.00
_cell.angle_beta   90.00
_cell.angle_gamma   90.00
#
_symmetry.space_group_name_H-M   'P 1'
#
loop_
_entity.id
_entity.type
_entity.pdbx_description
1 polymer ?
#
loop_
_entity_poly.entity_id
_entity_poly.type
_entity_poly.pdbx_seq_one_letter_code
_entity_poly.pdbx_strand_id
1 'polypeptide(L)'
;DEGYAANVHPKAIGLELCQHHCPIAHVAAEYPQLCEEETAAFSKILGTHVQRLATIAHGDGVCTTFIPQLSSKGKKIEKTQTSNRKQSKR
;
A
#
# COMPACT_ATOMS: atom_id res chain seq x y z
N ASP A 1 9.69 10.16 11.38
CA ASP A 1 9.81 8.73 11.04
C ASP A 1 8.44 8.10 10.90
N GLU A 2 8.00 7.84 9.66
CA GLU A 2 6.66 7.26 9.39
C GLU A 2 6.63 5.72 9.54
N GLY A 3 7.75 5.09 9.93
CA GLY A 3 7.83 3.64 10.16
C GLY A 3 7.35 2.84 8.95
N TYR A 4 6.46 1.88 9.16
CA TYR A 4 5.86 1.05 8.11
C TYR A 4 4.58 1.65 7.50
N ALA A 5 4.31 2.94 7.72
CA ALA A 5 3.13 3.58 7.14
C ALA A 5 3.17 3.54 5.61
N ALA A 6 2.00 3.33 5.02
CA ALA A 6 1.80 3.29 3.58
C ALA A 6 1.08 4.54 3.10
N ASN A 7 1.44 5.00 1.90
CA ASN A 7 0.74 6.07 1.21
C ASN A 7 -0.27 5.49 0.23
N VAL A 8 -1.38 6.21 0.00
CA VAL A 8 -2.42 5.80 -0.94
C VAL A 8 -2.60 6.87 -2.01
N HIS A 9 -2.53 6.46 -3.27
CA HIS A 9 -2.71 7.34 -4.42
C HIS A 9 -3.94 6.91 -5.23
N PRO A 10 -4.90 7.82 -5.50
CA PRO A 10 -5.99 7.53 -6.42
C PRO A 10 -5.48 7.28 -7.84
N LYS A 11 -6.08 6.31 -8.53
CA LYS A 11 -5.86 6.02 -9.96
C LYS A 11 -7.22 5.98 -10.67
N ALA A 12 -7.19 5.98 -12.00
CA ALA A 12 -8.42 6.05 -12.81
C ALA A 12 -9.46 4.96 -12.48
N ILE A 13 -9.00 3.75 -12.14
CA ILE A 13 -9.84 2.56 -11.91
C ILE A 13 -9.65 1.95 -10.51
N GLY A 14 -9.06 2.69 -9.56
CA GLY A 14 -8.79 2.16 -8.22
C GLY A 14 -7.83 3.00 -7.40
N LEU A 15 -7.13 2.35 -6.48
CA LEU A 15 -6.14 2.93 -5.58
C LEU A 15 -4.80 2.22 -5.75
N GLU A 16 -3.72 2.94 -5.47
CA GLU A 16 -2.38 2.40 -5.39
C GLU A 16 -1.85 2.62 -3.98
N LEU A 17 -1.51 1.52 -3.30
CA LEU A 17 -0.91 1.50 -1.98
C LEU A 17 0.61 1.39 -2.14
N CYS A 18 1.35 2.38 -1.63
CA CYS A 18 2.81 2.44 -1.70
C CYS A 18 3.41 2.34 -0.30
N GLN A 19 4.13 1.25 -0.03
CA GLN A 19 4.83 0.98 1.22
C GLN A 19 6.34 1.19 1.03
N HIS A 20 6.86 2.33 1.51
CA HIS A 20 8.29 2.67 1.42
C HIS A 20 9.14 1.83 2.39
N HIS A 21 8.53 1.35 3.46
CA HIS A 21 9.12 0.36 4.34
C HIS A 21 8.17 -0.83 4.44
N CYS A 22 8.63 -2.00 4.02
CA CYS A 22 7.87 -3.24 4.10
C CYS A 22 8.40 -4.09 5.27
N PRO A 23 7.54 -4.49 6.23
CA PRO A 23 7.97 -5.19 7.44
C PRO A 23 8.58 -6.57 7.17
N ILE A 24 8.18 -7.19 6.06
CA ILE A 24 8.65 -8.52 5.67
C ILE A 24 9.74 -8.49 4.62
N ALA A 25 10.16 -7.33 4.09
CA ALA A 25 11.03 -7.26 2.91
C ALA A 25 12.35 -8.04 3.08
N HIS A 26 12.97 -7.94 4.25
CA HIS A 26 14.24 -8.64 4.51
C HIS A 26 14.07 -10.16 4.48
N VAL A 27 13.03 -10.67 5.15
CA VAL A 27 12.76 -12.12 5.20
C VAL A 27 12.22 -12.60 3.84
N ALA A 28 11.40 -11.79 3.18
CA ALA A 28 10.82 -12.11 1.89
C ALA A 28 11.84 -12.17 0.74
N ALA A 29 13.03 -11.57 0.92
CA ALA A 29 14.13 -11.74 -0.03
C ALA A 29 14.63 -13.19 -0.08
N GLU A 30 14.54 -13.93 1.04
CA GLU A 30 14.85 -15.36 1.11
C GLU A 30 13.60 -16.24 0.94
N TYR A 31 12.44 -15.75 1.37
CA TYR A 31 11.16 -16.47 1.35
C TYR A 31 10.06 -15.66 0.61
N PRO A 32 10.06 -15.61 -0.73
CA PRO A 32 9.13 -14.79 -1.52
C PRO A 32 7.65 -15.08 -1.28
N GLN A 33 7.31 -16.29 -0.81
CA GLN A 33 5.96 -16.70 -0.45
C GLN A 33 5.34 -15.75 0.59
N LEU A 34 6.16 -15.11 1.43
CA LEU A 34 5.67 -14.11 2.38
C LEU A 34 5.06 -12.89 1.69
N CYS A 35 5.59 -12.45 0.54
CA CYS A 35 4.98 -11.38 -0.24
C CYS A 35 3.64 -11.81 -0.86
N GLU A 36 3.52 -13.09 -1.23
CA GLU A 36 2.28 -13.67 -1.73
C GLU A 36 1.22 -13.71 -0.63
N GLU A 37 1.57 -14.18 0.57
CA GLU A 37 0.67 -14.23 1.74
C GLU A 37 0.28 -12.82 2.22
N GLU A 38 1.19 -11.84 2.16
CA GLU A 38 0.85 -10.44 2.43
C GLU A 38 -0.20 -9.91 1.43
N THR A 39 -0.03 -10.25 0.14
CA THR A 39 -0.97 -9.88 -0.92
C THR A 39 -2.33 -10.56 -0.73
N ALA A 40 -2.33 -11.85 -0.36
CA ALA A 40 -3.53 -12.60 -0.03
C ALA A 40 -4.25 -12.01 1.21
N ALA A 41 -3.49 -11.61 2.23
CA ALA A 41 -4.03 -10.94 3.41
C ALA A 41 -4.70 -9.60 3.05
N PHE A 42 -4.08 -8.78 2.19
CA PHE A 42 -4.71 -7.55 1.68
C PHE A 42 -6.01 -7.84 0.93
N SER A 43 -6.00 -8.83 0.02
CA SER A 43 -7.21 -9.20 -0.71
C SER A 43 -8.35 -9.61 0.22
N LYS A 44 -8.03 -10.45 1.22
CA LYS A 44 -8.99 -10.93 2.21
C LYS A 44 -9.55 -9.80 3.07
N ILE A 45 -8.71 -8.89 3.55
CA ILE A 45 -9.12 -7.77 4.41
C ILE A 45 -9.99 -6.77 3.63
N LEU A 46 -9.61 -6.49 2.38
CA LEU A 46 -10.29 -5.49 1.55
C LEU A 46 -11.54 -6.04 0.85
N GLY A 47 -11.69 -7.37 0.79
CA GLY A 47 -12.82 -8.02 0.12
C GLY A 47 -12.83 -7.84 -1.39
N THR A 48 -11.69 -7.51 -1.99
CA THR A 48 -11.49 -7.39 -3.44
C THR A 48 -10.17 -8.02 -3.81
N HIS A 49 -10.01 -8.40 -5.08
CA HIS A 49 -8.68 -8.78 -5.57
C HIS A 49 -7.76 -7.58 -5.48
N VAL A 50 -6.49 -7.82 -5.22
CA VAL A 50 -5.44 -6.81 -5.28
C VAL A 50 -4.32 -7.34 -6.17
N GLN A 51 -3.53 -6.44 -6.73
CA GLN A 51 -2.42 -6.79 -7.60
C GLN A 51 -1.14 -6.16 -7.09
N ARG A 52 -0.16 -7.00 -6.73
CA ARG A 52 1.19 -6.56 -6.40
C ARG A 52 1.91 -6.16 -7.70
N LEU A 53 2.37 -4.92 -7.78
CA LEU A 53 3.06 -4.37 -8.96
C LEU A 53 4.58 -4.31 -8.76
N ALA A 54 5.04 -4.07 -7.53
CA ALA A 54 6.45 -3.94 -7.17
C ALA A 54 6.67 -4.41 -5.73
N THR A 55 7.86 -4.94 -5.44
CA THR A 55 8.26 -5.43 -4.12
C THR A 55 9.71 -5.11 -3.80
N ILE A 56 9.95 -4.55 -2.62
CA ILE A 56 11.31 -4.31 -2.11
C ILE A 56 12.12 -5.60 -2.04
N ALA A 57 11.49 -6.72 -1.70
CA ALA A 57 12.12 -8.04 -1.66
C ALA A 57 12.74 -8.46 -3.01
N HIS A 58 12.23 -7.94 -4.14
CA HIS A 58 12.77 -8.21 -5.48
C HIS A 58 13.64 -7.06 -6.02
N GLY A 59 14.02 -6.10 -5.18
CA GLY A 59 14.93 -5.02 -5.55
C GLY A 59 14.27 -3.70 -5.96
N ASP A 60 12.94 -3.58 -5.83
CA ASP A 60 12.27 -2.29 -6.03
C ASP A 60 12.52 -1.34 -4.85
N GLY A 61 12.39 -0.02 -5.09
CA GLY A 61 12.51 0.98 -4.01
C GLY A 61 11.28 1.10 -3.10
N VAL A 62 10.15 0.50 -3.48
CA VAL A 62 8.86 0.62 -2.78
C VAL A 62 7.99 -0.59 -3.12
N CYS A 63 7.27 -1.14 -2.13
CA CYS A 63 6.24 -2.12 -2.43
C CYS A 63 4.99 -1.39 -2.93
N THR A 64 4.47 -1.78 -4.09
CA THR A 64 3.31 -1.14 -4.71
C THR A 64 2.21 -2.17 -4.93
N THR A 65 1.03 -1.93 -4.36
CA THR A 65 -0.15 -2.78 -4.54
C THR A 65 -1.31 -1.98 -5.12
N PHE A 66 -1.83 -2.42 -6.27
CA PHE A 66 -3.02 -1.86 -6.88
C PHE A 66 -4.29 -2.52 -6.31
N ILE A 67 -5.26 -1.69 -5.92
CA ILE A 67 -6.54 -2.08 -5.36
C ILE A 67 -7.63 -1.54 -6.30
N PRO A 68 -8.18 -2.36 -7.20
CA PRO A 68 -9.28 -1.96 -8.07
C PRO A 68 -10.50 -1.53 -7.26
N GLN A 69 -11.09 -0.41 -7.65
CA GLN A 69 -12.40 0.02 -7.18
C GLN A 69 -13.42 -0.29 -8.27
N LEU A 70 -13.81 -1.56 -8.35
CA LEU A 70 -15.04 -1.93 -9.02
C LEU A 70 -16.15 -1.15 -8.31
N SER A 71 -17.08 -0.56 -9.06
CA SER A 71 -18.14 0.34 -8.57
C SER A 71 -19.14 -0.37 -7.63
N SER A 72 -18.66 -0.87 -6.49
CA SER A 72 -19.48 -1.29 -5.38
C SER A 72 -19.95 -0.01 -4.68
N LYS A 73 -21.25 0.25 -4.73
CA LYS A 73 -21.88 1.23 -3.85
C LYS A 73 -21.66 0.79 -2.41
N GLY A 74 -20.56 1.16 -1.76
CA GLY A 74 -20.31 0.77 -0.38
C GLY A 74 -18.95 1.21 0.15
N LYS A 75 -18.98 2.11 1.14
CA LYS A 75 -17.88 2.66 1.96
C LYS A 75 -16.96 3.69 1.29
N LYS A 76 -17.21 4.97 1.60
CA LYS A 76 -16.23 6.06 1.48
C LYS A 76 -14.97 5.67 2.26
N ILE A 77 -13.84 5.56 1.58
CA ILE A 77 -12.54 5.59 2.23
C ILE A 77 -12.29 7.04 2.61
N GLU A 78 -12.34 7.31 3.91
CA GLU A 78 -12.16 8.63 4.49
C GLU A 78 -10.73 9.12 4.20
N LYS A 79 -10.63 10.25 3.49
CA LYS A 79 -9.35 10.90 3.20
C LYS A 79 -8.75 11.38 4.52
N THR A 80 -7.79 10.67 5.08
CA THR A 80 -6.92 11.25 6.11
C THR A 80 -6.03 12.25 5.40
N GLN A 81 -6.44 13.52 5.46
CA GLN A 81 -5.64 14.66 5.03
C GLN A 81 -4.47 14.78 6.00
N THR A 82 -3.26 14.42 5.58
CA THR A 82 -2.05 14.87 6.26
C THR A 82 -2.02 16.38 6.15
N SER A 83 -2.47 17.06 7.21
CA SER A 83 -2.49 18.50 7.32
C SER A 83 -1.05 19.01 7.24
N ASN A 84 -0.74 19.66 6.13
CA ASN A 84 0.50 20.37 5.91
C ASN A 84 0.54 21.59 6.84
N ARG A 85 1.13 21.47 8.05
CA ARG A 85 1.39 22.63 8.90
C ARG A 85 2.73 23.26 8.50
N LYS A 86 2.67 24.15 7.51
CA LYS A 86 3.65 25.23 7.36
C LYS A 86 3.60 26.09 8.64
N GLN A 87 4.70 26.12 9.39
CA GLN A 87 5.09 27.19 10.31
C GLN A 87 6.56 27.44 9.97
N SER A 88 6.96 28.46 9.20
CA SER A 88 6.78 29.91 9.32
C SER A 88 7.11 30.44 10.73
N LYS A 89 8.31 31.05 10.81
CA LYS A 89 8.82 32.02 11.80
C LYS A 89 9.26 31.48 13.17
N ARG A 90 10.58 31.49 13.41
CA ARG A 90 11.29 32.63 14.03
C ARG A 90 12.68 32.77 13.44
#